data_AF-A0A9E0W193-F1
#
_entry.id   AF-A0A9E0W193-F1
#
_cell.length_a   1.000
_cell.length_b   1.000
_cell.length_c   1.000
_cell.angle_alpha   90.00
_cell.angle_beta   90.00
_cell.angle_gamma   90.00
#
_symmetry.space_group_name_H-M   'P 1'
#
loop_
_entity.id
_entity.type
_entity.pdbx_description
1 polymer ?
#
loop_
_entity_poly.entity_id
_entity_poly.type
_entity_poly.pdbx_seq_one_letter_code
_entity_poly.pdbx_strand_id
1 'polypeptide(L)'
;MNIRCLPHLNTREAWLSFCQREVSCCFTEQPEALVDFQSNYLMITVLDANTRHGKQATKFSLGARNSLEPAWKFIKACDFNLQIMIEGLSQVNFDGNVRDNSLLKAHTELTVRKYFAKERSVISPGHLGRLLPLTSTPQHWGIQHLLQLLANHQYLDLRTEQLALPNSDDFMVEFKGIPVPEVQSMLVEIINQPEHWQVRPHPNDSKRIIVLRQDAPLCSFKPDYHPPKPKMAHRGTRWATTL
;
A
#
# COMPACT_ATOMS: atom_id res chain seq x y z
N MET A 1 10.37 0.64 -2.33
CA MET A 1 10.08 -0.79 -2.54
C MET A 1 8.87 -0.89 -3.46
N ASN A 2 8.96 -1.62 -4.58
CA ASN A 2 7.82 -1.79 -5.50
C ASN A 2 7.21 -3.18 -5.23
N ILE A 3 6.11 -3.22 -4.47
CA ILE A 3 5.38 -4.46 -4.19
C ILE A 3 4.61 -4.83 -5.46
N ARG A 4 4.90 -5.99 -6.05
CA ARG A 4 4.27 -6.40 -7.32
C ARG A 4 2.82 -6.81 -7.10
N CYS A 5 1.99 -6.54 -8.10
CA CYS A 5 0.63 -7.07 -8.20
C CYS A 5 0.65 -8.34 -9.05
N LEU A 6 0.13 -9.44 -8.51
CA LEU A 6 -0.10 -10.71 -9.19
C LEU A 6 -1.60 -10.87 -9.46
N PRO A 7 -2.00 -11.56 -10.54
CA PRO A 7 -3.41 -11.83 -10.78
C PRO A 7 -4.00 -12.68 -9.64
N HIS A 8 -3.28 -13.71 -9.21
CA HIS A 8 -3.71 -14.61 -8.13
C HIS A 8 -2.53 -15.41 -7.54
N LEU A 9 -2.77 -16.06 -6.40
CA LEU A 9 -1.96 -17.14 -5.86
C LEU A 9 -2.82 -18.40 -5.66
N ASN A 10 -3.42 -18.87 -6.75
CA ASN A 10 -4.36 -19.99 -6.75
C ASN A 10 -3.84 -21.29 -7.37
N THR A 11 -2.54 -21.36 -7.70
CA THR A 11 -1.92 -22.56 -8.27
C THR A 11 -0.54 -22.81 -7.67
N ARG A 12 -0.10 -24.07 -7.72
CA ARG A 12 1.23 -24.48 -7.25
C ARG A 12 2.34 -23.70 -7.93
N GLU A 13 2.25 -23.50 -9.24
CA GLU A 13 3.24 -22.79 -10.04
C GLU A 13 3.32 -21.32 -9.63
N ALA A 14 2.18 -20.69 -9.35
CA ALA A 14 2.14 -19.30 -8.88
C ALA A 14 2.82 -19.14 -7.52
N TRP A 15 2.58 -20.07 -6.58
CA TRP A 15 3.25 -20.10 -5.27
C TRP A 15 4.74 -20.37 -5.38
N LEU A 16 5.16 -21.34 -6.19
CA LEU A 16 6.59 -21.62 -6.43
C LEU A 16 7.29 -20.40 -7.05
N SER A 17 6.67 -19.77 -8.07
CA SER A 17 7.18 -18.54 -8.68
C SER A 17 7.23 -17.38 -7.71
N PHE A 18 6.31 -17.31 -6.74
CA PHE A 18 6.31 -16.31 -5.68
C PHE A 18 7.48 -16.51 -4.70
N CYS A 19 7.67 -17.74 -4.21
CA CYS A 19 8.73 -18.08 -3.26
C CYS A 19 10.15 -17.99 -3.85
N GLN A 20 10.30 -18.15 -5.17
CA GLN A 20 11.59 -18.01 -5.86
C GLN A 20 12.05 -16.55 -6.00
N ARG A 21 11.25 -15.56 -5.56
CA ARG A 21 11.57 -14.13 -5.70
C ARG A 21 12.45 -13.62 -4.57
N GLU A 22 13.25 -12.61 -4.90
CA GLU A 22 14.13 -11.90 -3.96
C GLU A 22 13.34 -11.27 -2.78
N VAL A 23 12.11 -10.82 -3.04
CA VAL A 23 11.17 -10.36 -2.01
C VAL A 23 9.89 -11.18 -2.14
N SER A 24 9.61 -12.00 -1.15
CA SER A 24 8.37 -12.79 -1.04
C SER A 24 7.23 -11.93 -0.49
N CYS A 25 6.92 -10.82 -1.17
CA CYS A 25 5.84 -9.89 -0.84
C CYS A 25 5.13 -9.45 -2.12
N CYS A 26 3.82 -9.64 -2.22
CA CYS A 26 3.02 -9.26 -3.38
C CYS A 26 1.57 -8.93 -3.01
N PHE A 27 0.94 -8.08 -3.81
CA PHE A 27 -0.51 -7.96 -3.86
C PHE A 27 -1.07 -9.01 -4.81
N THR A 28 -2.26 -9.53 -4.50
CA THR A 28 -3.08 -10.35 -5.41
C THR A 28 -4.34 -9.57 -5.80
N GLU A 29 -4.77 -9.70 -7.05
CA GLU A 29 -6.02 -9.09 -7.53
C GLU A 29 -7.23 -9.95 -7.13
N GLN A 30 -7.10 -11.28 -7.19
CA GLN A 30 -8.17 -12.22 -6.84
C GLN A 30 -7.64 -13.42 -6.02
N PRO A 31 -7.94 -13.49 -4.70
CA PRO A 31 -8.58 -12.46 -3.88
C PRO A 31 -7.72 -11.20 -3.70
N GLU A 32 -8.35 -10.07 -3.42
CA GLU A 32 -7.65 -8.81 -3.12
C GLU A 32 -6.97 -8.90 -1.75
N ALA A 33 -5.66 -9.13 -1.76
CA ALA A 33 -4.88 -9.38 -0.55
C ALA A 33 -3.42 -8.95 -0.71
N LEU A 34 -2.75 -8.65 0.40
CA LEU A 34 -1.30 -8.57 0.48
C LEU A 34 -0.77 -9.86 1.11
N VAL A 35 0.08 -10.56 0.38
CA VAL A 35 0.73 -11.80 0.81
C VAL A 35 2.22 -11.54 0.99
N ASP A 36 2.74 -11.91 2.16
CA ASP A 36 4.10 -11.63 2.59
C ASP A 36 4.65 -12.81 3.42
N PHE A 37 5.87 -13.25 3.13
CA PHE A 37 6.64 -14.09 4.06
C PHE A 37 7.56 -13.24 4.94
N GLN A 38 7.21 -13.13 6.21
CA GLN A 38 8.03 -12.48 7.24
C GLN A 38 8.77 -13.53 8.04
N SER A 39 10.04 -13.75 7.69
CA SER A 39 10.88 -14.81 8.25
C SER A 39 10.24 -16.20 8.01
N ASN A 40 9.68 -16.83 9.05
CA ASN A 40 9.07 -18.16 8.98
C ASN A 40 7.53 -18.13 8.97
N TYR A 41 6.95 -16.93 8.94
CA TYR A 41 5.49 -16.74 8.97
C TYR A 41 4.99 -16.24 7.63
N LEU A 42 3.94 -16.89 7.14
CA LEU A 42 3.08 -16.40 6.07
C LEU A 42 2.11 -15.37 6.67
N MET A 43 2.10 -14.19 6.08
CA MET A 43 1.23 -13.08 6.40
C MET A 43 0.25 -12.90 5.25
N ILE A 44 -1.04 -12.97 5.55
CA ILE A 44 -2.12 -12.69 4.59
C ILE A 44 -2.91 -11.51 5.16
N THR A 45 -2.89 -10.38 4.47
CA THR A 45 -3.74 -9.23 4.76
C THR A 45 -4.86 -9.19 3.74
N VAL A 46 -6.09 -9.47 4.16
CA VAL A 46 -7.28 -9.40 3.31
C VAL A 46 -7.71 -7.93 3.17
N LEU A 47 -7.84 -7.48 1.93
CA LEU A 47 -8.13 -6.09 1.57
C LEU A 47 -9.47 -6.02 0.83
N ASP A 48 -10.54 -6.50 1.47
CA ASP A 48 -11.87 -6.51 0.87
C ASP A 48 -12.41 -5.10 0.56
N ALA A 49 -13.47 -5.01 -0.23
CA ALA A 49 -14.11 -3.73 -0.60
C ALA A 49 -14.63 -2.92 0.60
N ASN A 50 -14.84 -3.56 1.76
CA ASN A 50 -15.26 -2.90 3.01
C ASN A 50 -14.06 -2.36 3.81
N THR A 51 -12.86 -2.84 3.51
CA THR A 51 -11.59 -2.44 4.12
C THR A 51 -11.17 -1.09 3.55
N ARG A 52 -11.78 -0.01 4.05
CA ARG A 52 -11.41 1.37 3.67
C ARG A 52 -9.91 1.60 3.91
N HIS A 53 -9.13 1.57 2.83
CA HIS A 53 -7.72 1.95 2.79
C HIS A 53 -6.83 1.20 3.82
N GLY A 54 -7.07 -0.10 4.01
CA GLY A 54 -6.29 -0.96 4.90
C GLY A 54 -6.61 -0.82 6.40
N LYS A 55 -7.42 0.17 6.79
CA LYS A 55 -7.94 0.25 8.17
C LYS A 55 -8.92 -0.89 8.38
N GLN A 56 -8.76 -1.62 9.48
CA GLN A 56 -9.56 -2.81 9.80
C GLN A 56 -9.31 -4.01 8.87
N ALA A 57 -8.27 -3.97 8.02
CA ALA A 57 -7.89 -5.13 7.23
C ALA A 57 -7.66 -6.34 8.14
N THR A 58 -8.25 -7.46 7.78
CA THR A 58 -8.06 -8.71 8.53
C THR A 58 -6.69 -9.28 8.16
N LYS A 59 -5.83 -9.43 9.16
CA LYS A 59 -4.50 -10.02 9.01
C LYS A 59 -4.46 -11.40 9.65
N PHE A 60 -3.98 -12.36 8.88
CA PHE A 60 -3.64 -13.70 9.35
C PHE A 60 -2.13 -13.85 9.36
N SER A 61 -1.59 -14.38 10.46
CA SER A 61 -0.21 -14.82 10.58
C SER A 61 -0.20 -16.32 10.80
N LEU A 62 0.48 -17.04 9.91
CA LEU A 62 0.51 -18.50 9.86
C LEU A 62 1.95 -18.98 9.78
N GLY A 63 2.40 -19.79 10.72
CA GLY A 63 3.74 -20.37 10.63
C GLY A 63 4.23 -20.90 11.96
N ALA A 64 5.54 -21.12 12.03
CA ALA A 64 6.21 -21.57 13.23
C ALA A 64 7.46 -20.74 13.48
N ARG A 65 7.92 -20.71 14.74
CA ARG A 65 9.10 -19.93 15.11
C ARG A 65 10.37 -20.40 14.39
N ASN A 66 10.50 -21.71 14.19
CA ASN A 66 11.77 -22.34 13.80
C ASN A 66 11.79 -22.86 12.36
N SER A 67 10.67 -22.84 11.64
CA SER A 67 10.59 -23.41 10.29
C SER A 67 9.45 -22.80 9.46
N LEU A 68 9.69 -22.67 8.16
CA LEU A 68 8.69 -22.33 7.16
C LEU A 68 7.81 -23.53 6.78
N GLU A 69 8.26 -24.75 7.07
CA GLU A 69 7.61 -26.00 6.67
C GLU A 69 6.13 -26.06 7.09
N PRO A 70 5.72 -25.61 8.30
CA PRO A 70 4.31 -25.61 8.68
C PRO A 70 3.45 -24.68 7.82
N ALA A 71 3.95 -23.50 7.45
CA ALA A 71 3.24 -22.60 6.54
C ALA A 71 3.11 -23.22 5.14
N TRP A 72 4.17 -23.88 4.66
CA TRP A 72 4.14 -24.56 3.37
C TRP A 72 3.22 -25.78 3.35
N LYS A 73 3.15 -26.56 4.44
CA LYS A 73 2.18 -27.65 4.61
C LYS A 73 0.74 -27.13 4.58
N PHE A 74 0.47 -26.00 5.23
CA PHE A 74 -0.84 -25.35 5.16
C PHE A 74 -1.20 -24.94 3.72
N ILE A 75 -0.27 -24.29 3.00
CA ILE A 75 -0.46 -23.95 1.59
C ILE A 75 -0.83 -25.18 0.75
N LYS A 76 -0.12 -26.30 0.95
CA LYS A 76 -0.42 -27.57 0.27
C LYS A 76 -1.78 -28.15 0.66
N ALA A 77 -2.15 -28.09 1.94
CA ALA A 77 -3.42 -28.60 2.42
C ALA A 77 -4.62 -27.83 1.84
N CYS A 78 -4.44 -26.55 1.54
CA CYS A 78 -5.40 -25.71 0.82
C CYS A 78 -5.24 -25.79 -0.71
N ASP A 79 -4.58 -26.83 -1.23
CA ASP A 79 -4.35 -27.06 -2.66
C ASP A 79 -3.76 -25.84 -3.39
N PHE A 80 -2.83 -25.13 -2.74
CA PHE A 80 -2.20 -23.92 -3.28
C PHE A 80 -3.18 -22.80 -3.66
N ASN A 81 -4.39 -22.81 -3.08
CA ASN A 81 -5.44 -21.87 -3.40
C ASN A 81 -5.61 -20.81 -2.30
N LEU A 82 -5.21 -19.57 -2.59
CA LEU A 82 -5.28 -18.46 -1.64
C LEU A 82 -6.73 -18.15 -1.22
N GLN A 83 -7.71 -18.29 -2.13
CA GLN A 83 -9.12 -18.11 -1.80
C GLN A 83 -9.57 -19.13 -0.74
N ILE A 84 -9.24 -20.41 -0.94
CA ILE A 84 -9.56 -21.49 0.01
C ILE A 84 -8.89 -21.23 1.36
N MET A 85 -7.64 -20.74 1.36
CA MET A 85 -6.96 -20.35 2.61
C MET A 85 -7.71 -19.25 3.35
N ILE A 86 -8.09 -18.17 2.67
CA ILE A 86 -8.79 -17.04 3.28
C ILE A 86 -10.17 -17.46 3.81
N GLU A 87 -10.92 -18.22 3.03
CA GLU A 87 -12.24 -18.75 3.43
C GLU A 87 -12.12 -19.64 4.66
N GLY A 88 -11.20 -20.60 4.63
CA GLY A 88 -10.94 -21.50 5.78
C GLY A 88 -10.55 -20.73 7.03
N LEU A 89 -9.67 -19.73 6.90
CA LEU A 89 -9.24 -18.89 8.03
C LEU A 89 -10.36 -17.98 8.55
N SER A 90 -11.25 -17.51 7.69
CA SER A 90 -12.39 -16.68 8.09
C SER A 90 -13.40 -17.42 8.96
N GLN A 91 -13.50 -18.74 8.79
CA GLN A 91 -14.42 -19.62 9.53
C GLN A 91 -13.84 -20.11 10.87
N VAL A 92 -12.54 -19.92 11.12
CA VAL A 92 -11.90 -20.30 12.37
C VAL A 92 -12.30 -19.32 13.48
N ASN A 93 -12.74 -19.87 14.61
CA ASN A 93 -12.99 -19.07 15.81
C ASN A 93 -11.66 -18.83 16.55
N PHE A 94 -11.23 -17.57 16.61
CA PHE A 94 -9.99 -17.15 17.26
C PHE A 94 -10.19 -16.67 18.71
N ASP A 95 -11.43 -16.63 19.19
CA ASP A 95 -11.78 -16.19 20.56
C ASP A 95 -11.65 -17.34 21.59
N GLY A 96 -11.40 -18.57 21.12
CA GLY A 96 -11.16 -19.75 21.95
C GLY A 96 -9.69 -20.08 22.16
N ASN A 97 -9.39 -20.93 23.16
CA ASN A 97 -8.05 -21.50 23.32
C ASN A 97 -7.62 -22.21 22.03
N VAL A 98 -6.38 -21.95 21.57
CA VAL A 98 -5.79 -22.48 20.32
C VAL A 98 -5.94 -24.01 20.18
N ARG A 99 -6.15 -24.72 21.29
CA ARG A 99 -6.34 -26.17 21.38
C ARG A 99 -7.69 -26.68 20.88
N ASP A 100 -8.70 -25.83 20.73
CA ASP A 100 -10.06 -26.26 20.36
C ASP A 100 -10.34 -26.21 18.85
N ASN A 101 -9.45 -25.60 18.06
CA ASN A 101 -9.57 -25.52 16.61
C ASN A 101 -9.13 -26.82 15.93
N SER A 102 -10.09 -27.63 15.49
CA SER A 102 -9.88 -28.91 14.80
C SER A 102 -9.02 -28.80 13.52
N LEU A 103 -9.10 -27.67 12.82
CA LEU A 103 -8.24 -27.33 11.65
C LEU A 103 -6.74 -27.28 11.99
N LEU A 104 -6.38 -26.97 13.25
CA LEU A 104 -5.00 -26.82 13.71
C LEU A 104 -4.48 -28.06 14.45
N LYS A 105 -5.36 -29.00 14.83
CA LYS A 105 -4.99 -30.21 15.58
C LYS A 105 -4.08 -31.16 14.80
N ALA A 106 -3.93 -31.00 13.48
CA ALA A 106 -3.03 -31.80 12.66
C ALA A 106 -1.53 -31.42 12.82
N HIS A 107 -1.22 -30.22 13.32
CA HIS A 107 0.16 -29.71 13.35
C HIS A 107 0.45 -28.97 14.66
N THR A 108 1.03 -29.67 15.63
CA THR A 108 1.46 -29.15 16.95
C THR A 108 2.40 -27.95 16.90
N GLU A 109 3.03 -27.69 15.75
CA GLU A 109 3.96 -26.57 15.56
C GLU A 109 3.36 -25.37 14.80
N LEU A 110 2.19 -25.50 14.18
CA LEU A 110 1.58 -24.42 13.40
C LEU A 110 0.84 -23.45 14.31
N THR A 111 1.31 -22.20 14.35
CA THR A 111 0.64 -21.10 15.03
C THR A 111 -0.15 -20.28 14.01
N VAL A 112 -1.43 -20.03 14.31
CA VAL A 112 -2.28 -19.15 13.52
C VAL A 112 -2.85 -18.04 14.40
N ARG A 113 -2.71 -16.79 13.96
CA ARG A 113 -3.24 -15.62 14.67
C ARG A 113 -4.02 -14.74 13.70
N LYS A 114 -5.20 -14.29 14.14
CA LYS A 114 -5.99 -13.25 13.48
C LYS A 114 -5.83 -11.95 14.25
N TYR A 115 -5.60 -10.86 13.54
CA TYR A 115 -5.59 -9.53 14.13
C TYR A 115 -6.03 -8.50 13.09
N PHE A 116 -6.51 -7.35 13.57
CA PHE A 116 -6.87 -6.24 12.69
C PHE A 116 -5.68 -5.31 12.51
N ALA A 117 -5.47 -4.84 11.28
CA ALA A 117 -4.48 -3.82 10.99
C ALA A 117 -4.80 -2.53 11.77
N LYS A 118 -3.98 -2.21 12.77
CA LYS A 118 -4.07 -0.97 13.55
C LYS A 118 -3.45 0.24 12.82
N GLU A 119 -2.57 -0.01 11.85
CA GLU A 119 -1.77 1.00 11.16
C GLU A 119 -2.25 1.26 9.72
N ARG A 120 -2.02 2.49 9.24
CA ARG A 120 -2.57 3.07 7.99
C ARG A 120 -1.80 2.72 6.70
N SER A 121 -1.00 1.66 6.66
CA SER A 121 0.06 1.53 5.64
C SER A 121 -0.24 0.64 4.43
N VAL A 122 -1.34 -0.12 4.42
CA VAL A 122 -1.60 -1.09 3.34
C VAL A 122 -2.81 -0.65 2.51
N ILE A 123 -2.55 0.07 1.42
CA ILE A 123 -3.56 0.40 0.41
C ILE A 123 -3.41 -0.60 -0.73
N SER A 124 -4.50 -1.30 -1.08
CA SER A 124 -4.49 -2.21 -2.22
C SER A 124 -4.36 -1.45 -3.55
N PRO A 125 -3.56 -1.94 -4.51
CA PRO A 125 -3.50 -1.39 -5.86
C PRO A 125 -4.86 -1.38 -6.58
N GLY A 126 -5.76 -2.33 -6.27
CA GLY A 126 -7.09 -2.42 -6.88
C GLY A 126 -7.93 -1.16 -6.63
N HIS A 127 -7.85 -0.60 -5.42
CA HIS A 127 -8.56 0.62 -5.03
C HIS A 127 -8.01 1.92 -5.64
N LEU A 128 -6.78 1.92 -6.17
CA LEU A 128 -6.16 3.11 -6.78
C LEU A 128 -6.17 3.09 -8.31
N GLY A 129 -6.41 1.92 -8.92
CA GLY A 129 -6.17 1.71 -10.34
C GLY A 129 -4.70 1.88 -10.72
N ARG A 130 -4.38 1.73 -12.00
CA ARG A 130 -3.02 1.98 -12.50
C ARG A 130 -2.79 3.50 -12.55
N LEU A 131 -2.03 4.04 -11.58
CA LEU A 131 -1.55 5.42 -11.57
C LEU A 131 -0.43 5.62 -12.61
N LEU A 132 -0.76 5.47 -13.89
CA LEU A 132 0.17 5.71 -14.98
C LEU A 132 0.58 7.19 -15.03
N PRO A 133 1.81 7.51 -15.48
CA PRO A 133 2.23 8.89 -15.68
C PRO A 133 1.28 9.64 -16.60
N LEU A 134 1.02 10.90 -16.27
CA LEU A 134 0.28 11.83 -17.13
C LEU A 134 1.19 12.31 -18.26
N THR A 135 0.72 12.18 -19.49
CA THR A 135 1.46 12.55 -20.72
C THR A 135 0.98 13.87 -21.33
N SER A 136 -0.16 14.40 -20.88
CA SER A 136 -0.73 15.65 -21.38
C SER A 136 -1.61 16.31 -20.32
N THR A 137 -1.89 17.61 -20.50
CA THR A 137 -2.79 18.36 -19.64
C THR A 137 -4.24 17.86 -19.80
N PRO A 138 -4.93 17.47 -18.71
CA PRO A 138 -6.34 17.07 -18.79
C PRO A 138 -7.24 18.27 -19.05
N GLN A 139 -8.38 18.05 -19.73
CA GLN A 139 -9.41 19.08 -19.91
C GLN A 139 -10.03 19.50 -18.58
N HIS A 140 -10.21 18.55 -17.67
CA HIS A 140 -10.76 18.77 -16.34
C HIS A 140 -9.84 18.16 -15.28
N TRP A 141 -9.45 18.96 -14.30
CA TRP A 141 -8.64 18.50 -13.18
C TRP A 141 -9.51 17.73 -12.20
N GLY A 142 -8.97 16.62 -11.69
CA GLY A 142 -9.65 15.74 -10.75
C GLY A 142 -8.64 15.00 -9.88
N ILE A 143 -9.12 14.39 -8.79
CA ILE A 143 -8.25 13.74 -7.80
C ILE A 143 -7.39 12.64 -8.41
N GLN A 144 -7.91 11.87 -9.36
CA GLN A 144 -7.13 10.85 -10.06
C GLN A 144 -5.90 11.43 -10.77
N HIS A 145 -6.04 12.60 -11.42
CA HIS A 145 -4.93 13.28 -12.08
C HIS A 145 -3.89 13.77 -11.06
N LEU A 146 -4.35 14.28 -9.91
CA LEU A 146 -3.46 14.66 -8.81
C LEU A 146 -2.66 13.45 -8.29
N LEU A 147 -3.33 12.31 -8.06
CA LEU A 147 -2.69 11.06 -7.63
C LEU A 147 -1.65 10.57 -8.64
N GLN A 148 -1.96 10.62 -9.94
CA GLN A 148 -1.02 10.28 -11.01
C GLN A 148 0.23 11.15 -10.99
N LEU A 149 0.08 12.48 -10.87
CA LEU A 149 1.23 13.39 -10.84
C LEU A 149 2.11 13.17 -9.61
N LEU A 150 1.49 13.09 -8.42
CA LEU A 150 2.22 12.92 -7.16
C LEU A 150 2.91 11.55 -7.09
N ALA A 151 2.24 10.47 -7.50
CA ALA A 151 2.79 9.12 -7.45
C ALA A 151 3.96 8.92 -8.44
N ASN A 152 3.95 9.61 -9.57
CA ASN A 152 4.99 9.55 -10.60
C ASN A 152 6.07 10.64 -10.45
N HIS A 153 6.03 11.45 -9.39
CA HIS A 153 6.92 12.59 -9.19
C HIS A 153 6.94 13.59 -10.37
N GLN A 154 5.78 13.77 -11.01
CA GLN A 154 5.56 14.62 -12.18
C GLN A 154 5.16 16.05 -11.77
N TYR A 155 5.96 16.66 -10.92
CA TYR A 155 5.74 18.02 -10.42
C TYR A 155 7.06 18.78 -10.29
N LEU A 156 7.01 20.07 -10.58
CA LEU A 156 8.13 21.01 -10.44
C LEU A 156 7.73 22.17 -9.54
N ASP A 157 8.71 22.71 -8.82
CA ASP A 157 8.56 23.96 -8.06
C ASP A 157 7.34 23.91 -7.12
N LEU A 158 7.31 22.89 -6.25
CA LEU A 158 6.26 22.72 -5.24
C LEU A 158 6.40 23.81 -4.16
N ARG A 159 5.32 24.57 -3.95
CA ARG A 159 5.27 25.72 -3.03
C ARG A 159 4.14 25.56 -2.03
N THR A 160 4.35 26.08 -0.82
CA THR A 160 3.27 26.25 0.15
C THR A 160 2.37 27.41 -0.29
N GLU A 161 1.06 27.23 -0.18
CA GLU A 161 0.06 28.30 -0.34
C GLU A 161 -0.57 28.69 1.00
N GLN A 162 -0.06 28.13 2.10
CA GLN A 162 -0.53 28.43 3.43
C GLN A 162 0.06 29.76 3.91
N LEU A 163 -0.81 30.66 4.35
CA LEU A 163 -0.39 31.90 4.99
C LEU A 163 0.06 31.58 6.42
N ALA A 164 1.30 31.93 6.77
CA ALA A 164 1.71 31.95 8.16
C ALA A 164 0.90 33.03 8.89
N LEU A 165 0.17 32.65 9.94
CA LEU A 165 -0.41 33.63 10.83
C LEU A 165 0.74 34.43 11.47
N PRO A 166 0.63 35.78 11.58
CA PRO A 166 1.59 36.54 12.36
C PRO A 166 1.47 36.11 13.81
N ASN A 167 2.49 35.44 14.35
CA ASN A 167 2.56 35.19 15.78
C ASN A 167 2.79 36.55 16.46
N SER A 168 1.87 36.92 17.34
CA SER A 168 2.09 37.90 18.39
C SER A 168 3.20 37.38 19.31
N ASP A 169 4.41 37.90 19.13
CA ASP A 169 5.22 38.51 20.19
C ASP A 169 6.67 38.70 19.71
N ASP A 170 7.12 39.94 19.86
CA ASP A 170 8.49 40.47 19.92
C ASP A 170 9.57 40.02 18.93
N PHE A 171 10.02 41.04 18.16
CA PHE A 171 11.37 41.25 17.63
C PHE A 171 12.19 40.01 17.20
N MET A 172 12.37 39.90 15.88
CA MET A 172 13.33 39.02 15.18
C MET A 172 12.97 37.53 15.14
N VAL A 173 11.94 37.17 14.37
CA VAL A 173 11.75 35.79 13.92
C VAL A 173 11.90 35.76 12.40
N GLU A 174 12.98 35.14 11.92
CA GLU A 174 13.13 34.75 10.52
C GLU A 174 11.80 34.18 10.03
N PHE A 175 11.29 34.66 8.89
CA PHE A 175 10.13 34.07 8.20
C PHE A 175 10.45 32.61 7.84
N LYS A 176 10.33 31.69 8.80
CA LYS A 176 10.26 30.26 8.55
C LYS A 176 8.87 30.02 7.98
N GLY A 177 8.73 30.30 6.68
CA GLY A 177 7.52 30.00 5.92
C GLY A 177 7.09 28.57 6.18
N ILE A 178 5.78 28.34 6.22
CA ILE A 178 5.20 27.02 6.46
C ILE A 178 5.86 26.03 5.50
N PRO A 179 6.48 24.93 5.99
CA PRO A 179 7.19 24.01 5.13
C PRO A 179 6.24 23.42 4.08
N VAL A 180 6.76 23.18 2.89
CA VAL A 180 6.02 22.51 1.83
C VAL A 180 5.58 21.14 2.34
N PRO A 181 4.31 20.76 2.16
CA PRO A 181 3.81 19.47 2.61
C PRO A 181 4.55 18.31 1.94
N GLU A 182 4.84 17.27 2.70
CA GLU A 182 5.50 16.08 2.18
C GLU A 182 4.56 15.32 1.22
N VAL A 183 5.03 15.09 0.00
CA VAL A 183 4.22 14.49 -1.08
C VAL A 183 3.73 13.08 -0.75
N GLN A 184 4.55 12.27 -0.07
CA GLN A 184 4.16 10.93 0.39
C GLN A 184 2.98 11.01 1.37
N SER A 185 3.08 11.91 2.36
CA SER A 185 2.03 12.15 3.34
C SER A 185 0.77 12.70 2.68
N MET A 186 0.90 13.62 1.72
CA MET A 186 -0.23 14.11 0.91
C MET A 186 -0.92 12.99 0.13
N LEU A 187 -0.16 12.16 -0.59
CA LEU A 187 -0.71 11.02 -1.33
C LEU A 187 -1.57 10.13 -0.42
N VAL A 188 -1.03 9.77 0.74
CA VAL A 188 -1.74 8.95 1.72
C VAL A 188 -3.02 9.65 2.19
N GLU A 189 -2.98 10.95 2.48
CA GLU A 189 -4.16 11.70 2.92
C GLU A 189 -5.24 11.87 1.83
N ILE A 190 -4.84 12.16 0.58
CA ILE A 190 -5.75 12.28 -0.56
C ILE A 190 -6.46 10.95 -0.81
N ILE A 191 -5.72 9.84 -0.73
CA ILE A 191 -6.30 8.50 -0.89
C ILE A 191 -7.31 8.20 0.23
N ASN A 192 -7.03 8.65 1.45
CA ASN A 192 -7.87 8.34 2.61
C ASN A 192 -9.17 9.15 2.71
N GLN A 193 -9.17 10.38 2.21
CA GLN A 193 -10.30 11.32 2.35
C GLN A 193 -10.48 12.16 1.08
N PRO A 194 -10.66 11.54 -0.10
CA PRO A 194 -10.68 12.26 -1.38
C PRO A 194 -11.72 13.39 -1.44
N GLU A 195 -12.81 13.27 -0.69
CA GLU A 195 -13.87 14.28 -0.55
C GLU A 195 -13.39 15.61 0.03
N HIS A 196 -12.32 15.59 0.82
CA HIS A 196 -11.73 16.81 1.40
C HIS A 196 -10.70 17.47 0.49
N TRP A 197 -10.37 16.86 -0.65
CA TRP A 197 -9.32 17.37 -1.53
C TRP A 197 -9.91 17.88 -2.82
N GLN A 198 -9.30 18.93 -3.36
CA GLN A 198 -9.62 19.46 -4.68
C GLN A 198 -8.34 19.87 -5.40
N VAL A 199 -8.37 19.75 -6.73
CA VAL A 199 -7.30 20.22 -7.61
C VAL A 199 -7.91 21.05 -8.74
N ARG A 200 -7.33 22.22 -8.98
CA ARG A 200 -7.77 23.12 -10.05
C ARG A 200 -6.61 23.94 -10.59
N PRO A 201 -6.74 24.56 -11.77
CA PRO A 201 -5.77 25.54 -12.26
C PRO A 201 -5.57 26.67 -11.24
N HIS A 202 -4.33 27.14 -11.09
CA HIS A 202 -4.03 28.23 -10.17
C HIS A 202 -4.62 29.55 -10.70
N PRO A 203 -5.33 30.34 -9.87
CA PRO A 203 -6.06 31.53 -10.33
C PRO A 203 -5.13 32.62 -10.89
N ASN A 204 -3.91 32.73 -10.35
CA ASN A 204 -2.96 33.78 -10.73
C ASN A 204 -1.81 33.27 -11.63
N ASP A 205 -1.75 31.97 -11.94
CA ASP A 205 -0.68 31.39 -12.77
C ASP A 205 -1.22 30.21 -13.59
N SER A 206 -1.45 30.45 -14.88
CA SER A 206 -2.02 29.44 -15.78
C SER A 206 -1.13 28.21 -15.99
N LYS A 207 0.14 28.25 -15.59
CA LYS A 207 1.08 27.11 -15.69
C LYS A 207 1.10 26.24 -14.44
N ARG A 208 0.40 26.63 -13.37
CA ARG A 208 0.37 25.93 -12.09
C ARG A 208 -1.01 25.34 -11.84
N ILE A 209 -1.00 24.27 -11.04
CA ILE A 209 -2.19 23.79 -10.37
C ILE A 209 -2.09 24.08 -8.88
N ILE A 210 -3.24 24.31 -8.27
CA ILE A 210 -3.40 24.52 -6.84
C ILE A 210 -4.14 23.33 -6.24
N VAL A 211 -3.63 22.83 -5.12
CA VAL A 211 -4.22 21.76 -4.34
C VAL A 211 -4.86 22.38 -3.11
N LEU A 212 -6.13 22.08 -2.90
CA LEU A 212 -6.90 22.52 -1.75
C LEU A 212 -7.25 21.34 -0.86
N ARG A 213 -7.28 21.60 0.44
CA ARG A 213 -7.77 20.70 1.47
C ARG A 213 -8.86 21.43 2.25
N GLN A 214 -10.08 20.89 2.27
CA GLN A 214 -11.26 21.51 2.89
C GLN A 214 -11.44 22.95 2.44
N ASP A 215 -11.39 23.18 1.12
CA ASP A 215 -11.49 24.48 0.45
C ASP A 215 -10.38 25.51 0.80
N ALA A 216 -9.40 25.13 1.62
CA ALA A 216 -8.22 25.95 1.92
C ALA A 216 -7.05 25.60 0.97
N PRO A 217 -6.39 26.59 0.34
CA PRO A 217 -5.15 26.37 -0.41
C PRO A 217 -4.05 25.76 0.45
N LEU A 218 -3.52 24.62 0.01
CA LEU A 218 -2.43 23.93 0.71
C LEU A 218 -1.09 24.16 0.01
N CYS A 219 -1.03 23.81 -1.28
CA CYS A 219 0.19 23.92 -2.08
C CYS A 219 -0.13 24.14 -3.56
N SER A 220 0.87 24.59 -4.31
CA SER A 220 0.81 24.69 -5.76
C SER A 220 2.08 24.17 -6.40
N PHE A 221 1.98 23.69 -7.64
CA PHE A 221 3.13 23.23 -8.42
C PHE A 221 2.85 23.28 -9.92
N LYS A 222 3.91 23.14 -10.71
CA LYS A 222 3.83 23.01 -12.18
C LYS A 222 3.81 21.52 -12.54
N PRO A 223 2.79 21.02 -13.25
CA PRO A 223 2.79 19.65 -13.76
C PRO A 223 3.98 19.40 -14.71
N ASP A 224 4.64 18.26 -14.58
CA ASP A 224 5.68 17.80 -15.50
C ASP A 224 5.25 16.54 -16.24
N TYR A 225 4.92 16.67 -17.52
CA TYR A 225 4.40 15.56 -18.32
C TYR A 225 5.48 14.65 -18.90
N HIS A 226 6.76 14.87 -18.56
CA HIS A 226 7.82 13.95 -18.96
C HIS A 226 7.66 12.61 -18.23
N PRO A 227 7.81 11.47 -18.93
CA PRO A 227 7.74 10.17 -18.29
C PRO A 227 8.88 10.03 -17.26
N PRO A 228 8.61 9.54 -16.04
CA PRO A 228 9.64 9.37 -15.04
C PRO A 228 10.70 8.39 -15.54
N LYS A 229 11.98 8.68 -15.25
CA LYS A 229 13.08 7.78 -15.61
C LYS A 229 12.80 6.40 -15.00
N PRO A 230 12.86 5.31 -15.78
CA PRO A 230 12.63 3.97 -15.25
C PRO A 230 13.64 3.70 -14.13
N LYS A 231 13.14 3.38 -12.93
CA LYS A 231 14.00 2.95 -11.83
C LYS A 231 14.62 1.61 -12.23
N MET A 232 15.89 1.63 -12.65
CA MET A 232 16.65 0.40 -12.91
C MET A 232 16.68 -0.42 -11.63
N ALA A 233 15.99 -1.55 -11.61
CA ALA A 233 16.09 -2.51 -10.52
C ALA A 233 17.49 -3.14 -10.60
N HIS A 234 18.38 -2.80 -9.67
CA HIS A 234 19.57 -3.60 -9.42
C HIS A 234 19.10 -4.98 -8.95
N ARG A 235 19.20 -5.98 -9.82
CA ARG A 235 19.00 -7.39 -9.47
C ARG A 235 20.20 -7.81 -8.61
N GLY A 236 20.01 -7.91 -7.29
CA GLY A 236 20.97 -8.52 -6.39
C GLY A 236 20.75 -10.03 -6.36
N THR A 237 21.46 -10.79 -7.20
CA THR A 237 21.47 -12.26 -7.13
C THR A 237 22.14 -12.68 -5.81
N ARG A 238 21.35 -13.05 -4.79
CA ARG A 238 21.88 -13.41 -3.46
C ARG A 238 21.73 -14.87 -3.05
N TRP A 239 21.30 -15.76 -3.94
CA TRP A 239 21.15 -17.18 -3.63
C TRP A 239 21.89 -18.04 -4.65
N ALA A 240 23.21 -18.05 -4.51
CA ALA A 240 23.99 -19.20 -4.96
C ALA A 240 24.03 -20.20 -3.79
N THR A 241 23.70 -21.46 -4.11
CA THR A 241 24.09 -22.69 -3.40
C THR A 241 23.52 -22.91 -2.00
N THR A 242 22.47 -23.72 -1.89
CA THR A 242 22.55 -25.11 -1.38
C THR A 242 21.16 -25.76 -1.40
N LEU A 243 20.95 -26.61 -2.41
CA LEU A 243 20.06 -27.77 -2.33
C LEU A 243 20.93 -29.00 -2.08
#